data_AF-G0EQM6-F1
#
_entry.id   AF-G0EQM6-F1
#
_cell.length_a   1.000
_cell.length_b   1.000
_cell.length_c   1.000
_cell.angle_alpha   90.00
_cell.angle_beta   90.00
_cell.angle_gamma   90.00
#
_symmetry.space_group_name_H-M   'P 1'
#
loop_
_entity.id
_entity.type
_entity.pdbx_description
1 polymer ?
#
loop_
_entity_poly.entity_id
_entity_poly.type
_entity_poly.pdbx_seq_one_letter_code
_entity_poly.pdbx_strand_id
1 'polypeptide(L)'
;MNKSVEEIDIYYFFTFSFFNFFIFAQTNNTNTIILPYAQYMERIKLLIPEMKLTASQESNAANNLTKAKSSGDVKFDLQAGAIGKQSHFDEYNFLPTSDFNYNGFRIGAGFSGLVPYSGTRWSVEIKHDSFFGNFNTGDISLPVDTPFGTVNGKLPNLSTNNFKYYYPSIKIQIAQPILRDFFGKLDRYPIKDAEYQLTIAKLKRIIDDNSVLTSYQKIYYQWIMARKLIALYNEMIREARSFENQVYKRYTSGVIDNDSYQNAKRQTLKYIEARDKSELMLKKVMRNIQFFIPEENIQPNEEDWNQTLETSINAKIDIVPFLESAQGQMAYQLKLRSEYAISVMKNNALPDLSIVGSVSLSSLDDSGYFKSFSTMTNVDYFVGLMFSYPIGGRDAKAKMEDAYAALNAVTADFDRVNRDFDVQIGTYYDEFEAYKKMLENKKLEVNAIVSRINTQNAKFRQGRLPIDEIINARLDLAQARAELLNLQYLIITTVMDYNSLVLLNN
;
A
#
# COMPACT_ATOMS: atom_id res chain seq x y z
N MET A 1 -32.99 -6.93 40.61
CA MET A 1 -33.89 -5.78 40.80
C MET A 1 -34.18 -5.19 39.42
N ASN A 2 -35.47 -5.04 39.09
CA ASN A 2 -36.00 -4.80 37.75
C ASN A 2 -35.57 -3.51 37.06
N LYS A 3 -35.51 -3.60 35.72
CA LYS A 3 -36.10 -2.74 34.64
C LYS A 3 -35.02 -2.46 33.57
N SER A 4 -35.02 -3.11 32.40
CA SER A 4 -35.92 -3.00 31.21
C SER A 4 -35.99 -1.60 30.60
N VAL A 5 -35.45 -1.46 29.38
CA VAL A 5 -35.96 -0.82 28.13
C VAL A 5 -34.73 -0.78 27.18
N GLU A 6 -34.61 -1.57 26.09
CA GLU A 6 -35.25 -1.55 24.75
C GLU A 6 -34.73 -0.47 23.77
N GLU A 7 -34.82 -0.80 22.47
CA GLU A 7 -34.39 -0.11 21.22
C GLU A 7 -32.93 -0.42 20.77
N ILE A 8 -32.63 -1.24 19.75
CA ILE A 8 -33.12 -1.45 18.36
C ILE A 8 -32.98 -0.18 17.49
N ASP A 9 -31.92 -0.14 16.68
CA ASP A 9 -31.88 0.70 15.48
C ASP A 9 -31.66 -0.14 14.22
N ILE A 10 -32.71 -0.15 13.42
CA ILE A 10 -32.92 -0.83 12.15
C ILE A 10 -32.30 0.03 11.05
N TYR A 11 -31.48 -0.59 10.20
CA TYR A 11 -30.98 0.06 8.98
C TYR A 11 -32.13 0.36 8.02
N TYR A 12 -32.42 1.66 7.84
CA TYR A 12 -33.37 2.16 6.85
C TYR A 12 -32.86 1.91 5.42
N PHE A 13 -33.53 0.98 4.73
CA PHE A 13 -33.49 0.86 3.28
C PHE A 13 -34.32 2.01 2.70
N PHE A 14 -33.66 3.03 2.14
CA PHE A 14 -34.33 4.09 1.39
C PHE A 14 -34.65 3.56 -0.03
N THR A 15 -35.88 3.11 -0.23
CA THR A 15 -36.46 2.85 -1.55
C THR A 15 -36.85 4.17 -2.20
N PHE A 16 -36.00 4.69 -3.10
CA PHE A 16 -36.40 5.74 -4.03
C PHE A 16 -37.17 5.12 -5.21
N SER A 17 -38.50 5.15 -5.14
CA SER A 17 -39.37 4.90 -6.29
C SER A 17 -39.28 6.07 -7.27
N PHE A 18 -38.50 5.93 -8.34
CA PHE A 18 -38.66 6.77 -9.54
C PHE A 18 -39.75 6.18 -10.44
N PHE A 19 -40.92 6.83 -10.41
CA PHE A 19 -41.96 6.69 -11.42
C PHE A 19 -41.42 7.18 -12.77
N ASN A 20 -41.10 6.27 -13.68
CA ASN A 20 -40.84 6.60 -15.08
C ASN A 20 -42.11 6.32 -15.90
N PHE A 21 -42.80 7.39 -16.31
CA PHE A 21 -43.75 7.34 -17.41
C PHE A 21 -42.95 7.28 -18.72
N PHE A 22 -42.82 6.10 -19.33
CA PHE A 22 -42.48 5.97 -20.74
C PHE A 22 -43.70 5.43 -21.49
N ILE A 23 -44.30 6.30 -22.30
CA ILE A 23 -45.26 5.92 -23.34
C ILE A 23 -44.46 5.21 -24.43
N PHE A 24 -44.69 3.89 -24.56
CA PHE A 24 -44.12 3.05 -25.60
C PHE A 24 -44.83 3.29 -26.94
N ALA A 25 -44.07 3.75 -27.93
CA ALA A 25 -44.32 3.39 -29.32
C ALA A 25 -43.39 2.23 -29.66
N GLN A 26 -43.96 1.04 -29.87
CA GLN A 26 -43.26 -0.17 -30.28
C GLN A 26 -42.76 -0.05 -31.72
N THR A 27 -41.46 -0.29 -31.94
CA THR A 27 -40.96 -0.91 -33.17
C THR A 27 -39.80 -1.85 -32.82
N ASN A 28 -39.93 -3.10 -33.26
CA ASN A 28 -39.01 -4.21 -33.02
C ASN A 28 -37.54 -3.88 -33.35
N ASN A 29 -36.64 -3.99 -32.36
CA ASN A 29 -35.23 -4.32 -32.52
C ASN A 29 -34.68 -4.82 -31.18
N THR A 30 -33.76 -5.78 -31.23
CA THR A 30 -33.04 -6.34 -30.06
C THR A 30 -32.65 -5.25 -29.06
N ASN A 31 -33.17 -5.33 -27.82
CA ASN A 31 -32.98 -4.33 -26.77
C ASN A 31 -31.48 -4.12 -26.48
N THR A 32 -30.89 -3.16 -27.16
CA THR A 32 -29.49 -2.77 -26.99
C THR A 32 -29.42 -1.89 -25.75
N ILE A 33 -28.62 -2.31 -24.77
CA ILE A 33 -28.47 -1.56 -23.52
C ILE A 33 -27.42 -0.46 -23.76
N ILE A 34 -27.82 0.81 -23.61
CA ILE A 34 -26.89 1.95 -23.67
C ILE A 34 -26.34 2.18 -22.27
N LEU A 35 -25.02 2.23 -22.13
CA LEU A 35 -24.30 2.43 -20.88
C LEU A 35 -23.60 3.80 -20.86
N PRO A 36 -24.13 4.78 -20.11
CA PRO A 36 -23.47 6.05 -19.87
C PRO A 36 -22.18 5.91 -19.06
N TYR A 37 -21.25 6.83 -19.24
CA TYR A 37 -19.94 6.89 -18.58
C TYR A 37 -20.04 6.79 -17.05
N ALA A 38 -20.97 7.54 -16.44
CA ALA A 38 -21.15 7.52 -14.99
C ALA A 38 -21.49 6.10 -14.48
N GLN A 39 -22.44 5.43 -15.13
CA GLN A 39 -22.85 4.07 -14.77
C GLN A 39 -21.74 3.04 -15.06
N TYR A 40 -20.99 3.23 -16.15
CA TYR A 40 -19.80 2.43 -16.44
C TYR A 40 -18.77 2.52 -15.31
N MET A 41 -18.43 3.74 -14.88
CA MET A 41 -17.45 3.96 -13.83
C MET A 41 -17.93 3.45 -12.46
N GLU A 42 -19.22 3.58 -12.12
CA GLU A 42 -19.77 3.03 -10.88
C GLU A 42 -19.63 1.51 -10.81
N ARG A 43 -20.00 0.79 -11.88
CA ARG A 43 -19.89 -0.67 -11.95
C ARG A 43 -18.44 -1.13 -11.78
N ILE A 44 -17.51 -0.43 -12.42
CA ILE A 44 -16.09 -0.75 -12.36
C ILE A 44 -15.52 -0.48 -10.96
N LYS A 45 -15.76 0.70 -10.39
CA LYS A 45 -15.26 1.09 -9.06
C LYS A 45 -15.57 0.08 -7.96
N LEU A 46 -16.75 -0.56 -8.00
CA LEU A 46 -17.16 -1.54 -6.98
C LEU A 46 -16.43 -2.89 -7.08
N LEU A 47 -15.90 -3.22 -8.25
CA LEU A 47 -15.46 -4.55 -8.59
C LEU A 47 -13.94 -4.65 -8.84
N ILE A 48 -13.23 -3.53 -9.01
CA ILE A 48 -11.76 -3.51 -9.21
C ILE A 48 -11.04 -4.13 -7.99
N PRO A 49 -10.33 -5.26 -8.15
CA PRO A 49 -9.55 -5.87 -7.06
C PRO A 49 -8.38 -5.02 -6.59
N GLU A 50 -7.74 -4.27 -7.49
CA GLU A 50 -6.58 -3.41 -7.22
C GLU A 50 -6.90 -2.36 -6.16
N MET A 51 -8.08 -1.74 -6.22
CA MET A 51 -8.54 -0.76 -5.21
C MET A 51 -8.76 -1.39 -3.83
N LYS A 52 -9.15 -2.68 -3.78
CA LYS A 52 -9.25 -3.40 -2.50
C LYS A 52 -7.88 -3.71 -1.94
N LEU A 53 -6.91 -4.01 -2.80
CA LEU A 53 -5.53 -4.29 -2.41
C LEU A 53 -4.85 -3.03 -1.84
N THR A 54 -4.96 -1.89 -2.51
CA THR A 54 -4.42 -0.60 -2.03
C THR A 54 -5.07 -0.16 -0.71
N ALA A 55 -6.39 -0.31 -0.57
CA ALA A 55 -7.10 -0.06 0.69
C ALA A 55 -6.64 -0.99 1.83
N SER A 56 -6.38 -2.27 1.52
CA SER A 56 -5.82 -3.22 2.50
C SER A 56 -4.40 -2.84 2.93
N GLN A 57 -3.56 -2.37 2.01
CA GLN A 57 -2.21 -1.87 2.34
C GLN A 57 -2.25 -0.65 3.27
N GLU A 58 -3.15 0.30 3.03
CA GLU A 58 -3.37 1.44 3.94
C GLU A 58 -3.84 0.97 5.31
N SER A 59 -4.81 0.05 5.36
CA SER A 59 -5.32 -0.54 6.62
C SER A 59 -4.21 -1.24 7.40
N ASN A 60 -3.32 -1.98 6.73
CA ASN A 60 -2.16 -2.61 7.36
C ASN A 60 -1.19 -1.57 7.94
N ALA A 61 -0.95 -0.45 7.24
CA ALA A 61 -0.15 0.65 7.76
C ALA A 61 -0.80 1.30 9.00
N ALA A 62 -2.12 1.46 9.00
CA ALA A 62 -2.86 1.97 10.16
C ALA A 62 -2.77 1.00 11.35
N ASN A 63 -2.89 -0.31 11.10
CA ASN A 63 -2.70 -1.34 12.12
C ASN A 63 -1.27 -1.36 12.67
N ASN A 64 -0.27 -1.14 11.82
CA ASN A 64 1.13 -1.02 12.26
C ASN A 64 1.34 0.19 13.15
N LEU A 65 0.68 1.32 12.88
CA LEU A 65 0.69 2.47 13.79
C LEU A 65 0.06 2.14 15.14
N THR A 66 -1.08 1.43 15.16
CA THR A 66 -1.70 0.97 16.42
C THR A 66 -0.77 0.04 17.20
N LYS A 67 -0.12 -0.92 16.52
CA LYS A 67 0.90 -1.81 17.12
C LYS A 67 2.13 -1.04 17.61
N ALA A 68 2.55 0.02 16.92
CA ALA A 68 3.67 0.83 17.37
C ALA A 68 3.30 1.61 18.65
N LYS A 69 2.07 2.10 18.75
CA LYS A 69 1.56 2.81 19.93
C LYS A 69 1.41 1.90 21.16
N SER A 70 1.23 0.59 20.98
CA SER A 70 1.18 -0.36 22.10
C SER A 70 2.52 -0.53 22.83
N SER A 71 3.61 0.03 22.31
CA SER A 71 4.86 0.16 23.06
C SER A 71 4.68 0.92 24.39
N GLY A 72 3.69 1.81 24.48
CA GLY A 72 3.32 2.52 25.72
C GLY A 72 2.29 1.81 26.58
N ASP A 73 1.79 0.64 26.19
CA ASP A 73 0.77 -0.09 26.95
C ASP A 73 1.38 -0.71 28.21
N VAL A 74 0.55 -0.79 29.26
CA VAL A 74 0.92 -1.48 30.50
C VAL A 74 0.84 -2.99 30.27
N LYS A 75 1.95 -3.68 30.52
CA LYS A 75 2.05 -5.14 30.44
C LYS A 75 1.74 -5.75 31.78
N PHE A 76 0.94 -6.80 31.79
CA PHE A 76 0.76 -7.67 32.93
C PHE A 76 1.49 -8.99 32.67
N ASP A 77 2.40 -9.34 33.56
CA ASP A 77 3.21 -10.55 33.47
C ASP A 77 2.87 -11.48 34.64
N LEU A 78 2.55 -12.74 34.34
CA LEU A 78 2.37 -13.80 35.33
C LEU A 78 3.44 -14.87 35.11
N GLN A 79 4.20 -15.18 36.15
CA GLN A 79 5.29 -16.14 36.12
C GLN A 79 5.02 -17.23 37.16
N ALA A 80 5.15 -18.49 36.76
CA ALA A 80 5.13 -19.64 37.66
C ALA A 80 6.23 -20.60 37.23
N GLY A 81 7.01 -21.12 38.17
CA GLY A 81 8.11 -22.04 37.85
C GLY A 81 8.63 -22.80 39.05
N ALA A 82 9.38 -23.87 38.79
CA ALA A 82 10.12 -24.59 39.82
C ALA A 82 11.51 -23.97 40.00
N ILE A 83 12.01 -24.01 41.24
CA ILE A 83 13.38 -23.62 41.58
C ILE A 83 14.09 -24.87 42.08
N GLY A 84 15.31 -25.13 41.62
CA GLY A 84 16.13 -26.23 42.11
C GLY A 84 17.60 -25.83 42.10
N LYS A 85 18.32 -26.09 43.19
CA LYS A 85 19.77 -25.91 43.26
C LYS A 85 20.36 -27.01 44.11
N GLN A 86 21.39 -27.65 43.55
CA GLN A 86 22.28 -28.57 44.24
C GLN A 86 23.65 -27.90 44.29
N SER A 87 24.21 -27.74 45.47
CA SER A 87 25.54 -27.16 45.65
C SER A 87 26.32 -27.98 46.65
N HIS A 88 27.52 -28.40 46.22
CA HIS A 88 28.48 -29.15 47.01
C HIS A 88 29.55 -28.18 47.51
N PHE A 89 29.82 -28.18 48.80
CA PHE A 89 30.90 -27.38 49.40
C PHE A 89 32.01 -28.32 49.89
N ASP A 90 33.16 -28.25 49.22
CA ASP A 90 34.41 -28.88 49.62
C ASP A 90 35.35 -27.81 50.17
N GLU A 91 35.67 -27.80 51.48
CA GLU A 91 36.88 -27.08 51.94
C GLU A 91 37.44 -27.56 53.30
N TYR A 92 38.73 -27.97 53.23
CA TYR A 92 39.72 -28.33 54.27
C TYR A 92 39.47 -29.54 55.21
N ASN A 93 40.51 -30.39 55.28
CA ASN A 93 40.67 -31.74 55.87
C ASN A 93 40.22 -31.97 57.33
N PHE A 94 39.49 -31.06 57.97
CA PHE A 94 39.04 -31.15 59.35
C PHE A 94 37.59 -30.69 59.58
N LEU A 95 36.86 -30.26 58.54
CA LEU A 95 35.43 -29.94 58.61
C LEU A 95 34.64 -30.83 57.63
N PRO A 96 33.39 -31.23 57.96
CA PRO A 96 32.60 -32.13 57.13
C PRO A 96 32.24 -31.49 55.78
N THR A 97 32.28 -32.29 54.71
CA THR A 97 31.68 -31.92 53.41
C THR A 97 30.18 -31.64 53.62
N SER A 98 29.64 -30.63 52.97
CA SER A 98 28.22 -30.29 53.11
C SER A 98 27.52 -30.19 51.78
N ASP A 99 26.40 -30.92 51.68
CA ASP A 99 25.50 -30.87 50.53
C ASP A 99 24.32 -29.96 50.87
N PHE A 100 24.16 -28.90 50.07
CA PHE A 100 23.00 -28.03 50.14
C PHE A 100 22.09 -28.30 48.93
N ASN A 101 20.98 -28.98 49.20
CA ASN A 101 19.97 -29.32 48.20
C ASN A 101 18.67 -28.60 48.55
N TYR A 102 18.18 -27.76 47.65
CA TYR A 102 16.83 -27.21 47.75
C TYR A 102 16.08 -27.26 46.44
N ASN A 103 14.80 -27.57 46.58
CA ASN A 103 13.78 -27.44 45.56
C ASN A 103 12.79 -26.38 46.00
N GLY A 104 11.95 -25.92 45.09
CA GLY A 104 11.08 -24.80 45.37
C GLY A 104 10.17 -24.48 44.22
N PHE A 105 9.33 -23.49 44.45
CA PHE A 105 8.52 -22.91 43.40
C PHE A 105 8.50 -21.39 43.53
N ARG A 106 8.35 -20.74 42.39
CA ARG A 106 8.25 -19.30 42.21
C ARG A 106 6.88 -19.00 41.63
N ILE A 107 6.16 -18.09 42.25
CA ILE A 107 4.97 -17.48 41.65
C ILE A 107 5.17 -15.97 41.72
N GLY A 108 5.03 -15.28 40.59
CA GLY A 108 5.14 -13.84 40.53
C GLY A 108 4.12 -13.25 39.57
N ALA A 109 3.63 -12.07 39.89
CA ALA A 109 2.78 -11.27 39.04
C ALA A 109 3.30 -9.83 39.04
N GLY A 110 3.30 -9.16 37.90
CA GLY A 110 3.80 -7.81 37.82
C GLY A 110 3.13 -6.99 36.73
N PHE A 111 3.20 -5.68 36.91
CA PHE A 111 2.86 -4.69 35.90
C PHE A 111 4.13 -3.96 35.49
N SER A 112 4.31 -3.73 34.20
CA SER A 112 5.40 -2.90 33.69
C SER A 112 4.90 -1.98 32.59
N GLY A 113 5.54 -0.82 32.45
CA GLY A 113 5.17 0.16 31.45
C GLY A 113 6.34 1.01 31.01
N LEU A 114 6.19 1.56 29.80
CA LEU A 114 7.08 2.54 29.22
C LEU A 114 6.25 3.80 28.93
N VAL A 115 6.77 4.97 29.28
CA VAL A 115 6.20 6.25 28.86
C VAL A 115 6.98 6.71 27.63
N PRO A 116 6.47 6.53 26.38
CA PRO A 116 7.29 6.70 25.18
C PRO A 116 7.83 8.11 25.00
N TYR A 117 7.14 9.14 25.50
CA TYR A 117 7.57 10.54 25.34
C TYR A 117 8.69 10.98 26.27
N SER A 118 8.89 10.28 27.39
CA SER A 118 9.97 10.55 28.34
C SER A 118 11.05 9.46 28.31
N GLY A 119 10.74 8.27 27.80
CA GLY A 119 11.60 7.09 27.89
C GLY A 119 11.58 6.43 29.28
N THR A 120 10.72 6.92 30.18
CA THR A 120 10.64 6.41 31.56
C THR A 120 10.09 4.99 31.55
N ARG A 121 10.83 4.05 32.13
CA ARG A 121 10.40 2.68 32.35
C ARG A 121 10.04 2.50 33.81
N TRP A 122 8.92 1.84 34.08
CA TRP A 122 8.51 1.53 35.45
C TRP A 122 8.02 0.10 35.54
N SER A 123 8.16 -0.51 36.71
CA SER A 123 7.59 -1.81 37.00
C SER A 123 7.21 -1.95 38.47
N VAL A 124 6.17 -2.75 38.71
CA VAL A 124 5.72 -3.20 40.02
C VAL A 124 5.59 -4.70 39.94
N GLU A 125 6.36 -5.42 40.73
CA GLU A 125 6.41 -6.88 40.75
C GLU A 125 6.09 -7.39 42.15
N ILE A 126 5.18 -8.35 42.25
CA ILE A 126 4.92 -9.14 43.45
C ILE A 126 5.40 -10.55 43.15
N LYS A 127 6.28 -11.08 44.00
CA LYS A 127 6.91 -12.36 43.77
C LYS A 127 7.03 -13.14 45.07
N HIS A 128 6.79 -14.43 45.00
CA HIS A 128 6.90 -15.36 46.11
C HIS A 128 7.75 -16.55 45.70
N ASP A 129 8.91 -16.68 46.34
CA ASP A 129 9.78 -17.84 46.19
C ASP A 129 9.63 -18.74 47.42
N SER A 130 9.28 -20.00 47.22
CA SER A 130 9.20 -21.01 48.27
C SER A 130 10.36 -21.99 48.11
N PHE A 131 11.12 -22.22 49.18
CA PHE A 131 12.27 -23.10 49.22
C PHE A 131 12.05 -24.22 50.23
N PHE A 132 12.28 -25.46 49.80
CA PHE A 132 12.20 -26.68 50.59
C PHE A 132 13.46 -27.48 50.33
N GLY A 133 14.21 -27.80 51.37
CA GLY A 133 15.48 -28.46 51.18
C GLY A 133 15.97 -29.14 52.44
N ASN A 134 17.02 -29.93 52.24
CA ASN A 134 17.71 -30.62 53.31
C ASN A 134 19.16 -30.17 53.29
N PHE A 135 19.66 -29.80 54.46
CA PHE A 135 21.09 -29.62 54.66
C PHE A 135 21.67 -30.90 55.26
N ASN A 136 22.57 -31.54 54.52
CA ASN A 136 23.25 -32.76 54.96
C ASN A 136 24.72 -32.43 55.25
N THR A 137 25.12 -32.51 56.52
CA THR A 137 26.54 -32.54 56.89
C THR A 137 27.08 -33.96 56.72
N GLY A 138 28.24 -34.13 56.10
CA GLY A 138 28.92 -35.42 55.98
C GLY A 138 29.38 -35.98 57.34
N ASP A 139 29.64 -37.29 57.39
CA ASP A 139 30.24 -37.94 58.55
C ASP A 139 31.61 -37.33 58.86
N ILE A 140 31.86 -36.99 60.13
CA ILE A 140 33.20 -36.58 60.57
C ILE A 140 33.99 -37.85 60.89
N SER A 141 35.00 -38.18 60.07
CA SER A 141 35.96 -39.24 60.35
C SER A 141 37.17 -38.67 61.09
N LEU A 142 37.35 -39.07 62.35
CA LEU A 142 38.54 -38.75 63.11
C LEU A 142 39.49 -39.96 63.07
N PRO A 143 40.67 -39.86 62.42
CA PRO A 143 41.67 -40.91 62.52
C PRO A 143 42.23 -40.92 63.94
N VAL A 144 42.10 -42.05 64.63
CA VAL A 144 42.71 -42.29 65.94
C VAL A 144 43.76 -43.37 65.77
N ASP A 145 45.03 -43.02 65.93
CA ASP A 145 46.12 -43.98 65.88
C ASP A 145 46.12 -44.83 67.14
N THR A 146 45.88 -46.13 66.98
CA THR A 146 46.00 -47.11 68.05
C THR A 146 47.27 -47.95 67.84
N PRO A 147 47.78 -48.62 68.89
CA PRO A 147 48.97 -49.48 68.78
C PRO A 147 48.83 -50.65 67.76
N PHE A 148 47.63 -50.90 67.24
CA PHE A 148 47.32 -51.95 66.25
C PHE A 148 46.95 -51.39 64.86
N GLY A 149 47.07 -50.07 64.64
CA GLY A 149 46.76 -49.37 63.40
C GLY A 149 45.85 -48.15 63.59
N THR A 150 45.73 -47.31 62.55
CA THR A 150 44.80 -46.18 62.53
C THR A 150 43.37 -46.68 62.43
N VAL A 151 42.54 -46.38 63.43
CA VAL A 151 41.10 -46.64 63.40
C VAL A 151 40.40 -45.32 63.13
N ASN A 152 39.65 -45.24 62.02
CA ASN A 152 38.83 -44.07 61.72
C ASN A 152 37.56 -44.12 62.58
N GLY A 153 37.52 -43.37 63.67
CA GLY A 153 36.31 -43.16 64.46
C GLY A 153 35.34 -42.29 63.67
N LYS A 154 34.15 -42.82 63.36
CA LYS A 154 33.06 -42.02 62.79
C LYS A 154 32.27 -41.37 63.93
N LEU A 155 32.25 -40.04 63.98
CA LEU A 155 31.25 -39.33 64.80
C LEU A 155 29.90 -39.38 64.05
N PRO A 156 28.78 -39.63 64.76
CA PRO A 156 27.46 -39.63 64.13
C PRO A 156 27.17 -38.27 63.50
N ASN A 157 26.61 -38.30 62.30
CA ASN A 157 26.16 -37.13 61.54
C ASN A 157 25.34 -36.16 62.41
N LEU A 158 25.71 -34.87 62.42
CA LEU A 158 24.96 -33.80 63.08
C LEU A 158 23.71 -33.43 62.25
N SER A 159 22.71 -34.31 62.28
CA SER A 159 21.33 -34.15 61.80
C SER A 159 21.12 -33.56 60.40
N THR A 160 20.33 -34.25 59.57
CA THR A 160 19.68 -33.64 58.41
C THR A 160 18.69 -32.57 58.88
N ASN A 161 19.00 -31.29 58.62
CA ASN A 161 18.06 -30.20 58.92
C ASN A 161 17.20 -29.94 57.68
N ASN A 162 15.93 -30.32 57.77
CA ASN A 162 14.93 -29.97 56.76
C ASN A 162 14.52 -28.52 56.98
N PHE A 163 14.69 -27.68 55.96
CA PHE A 163 14.25 -26.29 56.03
C PHE A 163 13.13 -26.01 55.06
N LYS A 164 12.28 -25.07 55.47
CA LYS A 164 11.14 -24.57 54.70
C LYS A 164 11.10 -23.07 54.86
N TYR A 165 11.45 -22.35 53.80
CA TYR A 165 11.47 -20.90 53.80
C TYR A 165 10.64 -20.34 52.66
N TYR A 166 10.02 -19.20 52.93
CA TYR A 166 9.21 -18.44 52.01
C TYR A 166 9.78 -17.03 51.92
N TYR A 167 9.97 -16.57 50.69
CA TYR A 167 10.54 -15.28 50.37
C TYR A 167 9.54 -14.48 49.53
N PRO A 168 8.53 -13.85 50.16
CA PRO A 168 7.68 -12.88 49.51
C PRO A 168 8.43 -11.57 49.29
N SER A 169 8.21 -10.95 48.14
CA SER A 169 8.80 -9.67 47.76
C SER A 169 7.82 -8.85 46.94
N ILE A 170 7.78 -7.54 47.20
CA ILE A 170 7.10 -6.54 46.40
C ILE A 170 8.18 -5.55 45.97
N LYS A 171 8.36 -5.34 44.67
CA LYS A 171 9.43 -4.51 44.11
C LYS A 171 8.85 -3.48 43.16
N ILE A 172 9.14 -2.21 43.41
CA ILE A 172 8.84 -1.09 42.52
C ILE A 172 10.17 -0.63 41.92
N GLN A 173 10.21 -0.41 40.60
CA GLN A 173 11.38 0.09 39.89
C GLN A 173 10.99 1.22 38.95
N ILE A 174 11.84 2.23 38.84
CA ILE A 174 11.73 3.32 37.87
C ILE A 174 13.12 3.54 37.26
N ALA A 175 13.17 3.65 35.94
CA ALA A 175 14.38 3.99 35.20
C ALA A 175 14.08 5.12 34.21
N GLN A 176 14.84 6.22 34.30
CA GLN A 176 14.72 7.38 33.43
C GLN A 176 16.02 7.56 32.64
N PRO A 177 16.01 7.39 31.31
CA PRO A 177 17.15 7.75 30.48
C PRO A 177 17.37 9.26 30.52
N ILE A 178 18.62 9.69 30.62
CA ILE A 178 19.01 11.11 30.63
C ILE A 178 19.99 11.49 29.50
N LEU A 179 20.51 10.50 28.73
CA LEU A 179 21.40 10.72 27.59
C LEU A 179 20.94 9.97 26.33
N ARG A 180 21.34 8.70 26.15
CA ARG A 180 20.73 7.83 25.13
C ARG A 180 19.25 7.66 25.46
N ASP A 181 18.40 7.76 24.44
CA ASP A 181 16.94 7.68 24.60
C ASP A 181 16.33 8.78 25.49
N PHE A 182 17.04 9.90 25.69
CA PHE A 182 16.49 11.02 26.44
C PHE A 182 15.22 11.56 25.77
N PHE A 183 14.19 11.84 26.58
CA PHE A 183 12.83 12.11 26.11
C PHE A 183 12.29 11.02 25.16
N GLY A 184 12.68 9.76 25.38
CA GLY A 184 12.23 8.60 24.60
C GLY A 184 12.45 8.75 23.10
N LYS A 185 13.59 9.29 22.67
CA LYS A 185 13.85 9.51 21.23
C LYS A 185 13.92 8.19 20.45
N LEU A 186 14.45 7.12 21.06
CA LEU A 186 14.45 5.78 20.47
C LEU A 186 13.07 5.14 20.62
N ASP A 187 12.43 5.32 21.78
CA ASP A 187 11.10 4.76 22.05
C ASP A 187 9.99 5.34 21.15
N ARG A 188 10.09 6.62 20.77
CA ARG A 188 9.17 7.27 19.81
C ARG A 188 9.44 6.88 18.36
N TYR A 189 10.60 6.31 18.04
CA TYR A 189 10.98 6.04 16.66
C TYR A 189 10.00 5.11 15.94
N PRO A 190 9.61 3.94 16.50
CA PRO A 190 8.62 3.07 15.85
C PRO A 190 7.26 3.74 15.61
N ILE A 191 6.82 4.62 16.53
CA ILE A 191 5.56 5.35 16.39
C ILE A 191 5.65 6.34 15.23
N LYS A 192 6.70 7.17 15.22
CA LYS A 192 6.92 8.18 14.17
C LYS A 192 7.20 7.54 12.81
N ASP A 193 7.94 6.44 12.76
CA ASP A 193 8.15 5.66 11.54
C ASP A 193 6.82 5.13 10.99
N ALA A 194 5.97 4.57 11.84
CA ALA A 194 4.64 4.11 11.44
C ALA A 194 3.69 5.26 11.00
N GLU A 195 3.80 6.45 11.59
CA GLU A 195 3.07 7.65 11.14
C GLU A 195 3.48 8.07 9.72
N TYR A 196 4.78 8.10 9.43
CA TYR A 196 5.28 8.34 8.07
C TYR A 196 4.82 7.26 7.10
N GLN A 197 4.92 5.98 7.49
CA GLN A 197 4.47 4.86 6.67
C GLN A 197 2.97 4.95 6.34
N LEU A 198 2.12 5.32 7.32
CA LEU A 198 0.69 5.51 7.09
C LEU A 198 0.43 6.66 6.10
N THR A 199 1.13 7.78 6.26
CA THR A 199 0.99 8.93 5.35
C THR A 199 1.41 8.57 3.93
N ILE A 200 2.54 7.87 3.78
CA ILE A 200 3.02 7.34 2.51
C ILE A 200 2.02 6.35 1.90
N ALA A 201 1.45 5.44 2.70
CA ALA A 201 0.47 4.46 2.24
C ALA A 201 -0.82 5.13 1.73
N LYS A 202 -1.28 6.20 2.40
CA LYS A 202 -2.42 7.01 1.95
C LYS A 202 -2.15 7.69 0.61
N LEU A 203 -1.00 8.35 0.46
CA LEU A 203 -0.60 9.00 -0.78
C LEU A 203 -0.45 7.97 -1.91
N LYS A 204 0.19 6.84 -1.62
CA LYS A 204 0.33 5.73 -2.56
C LYS A 204 -1.02 5.21 -3.04
N ARG A 205 -1.98 5.02 -2.13
CA ARG A 205 -3.34 4.63 -2.49
C ARG A 205 -3.99 5.64 -3.43
N ILE A 206 -3.87 6.94 -3.16
CA ILE A 206 -4.40 7.99 -4.05
C ILE A 206 -3.77 7.86 -5.46
N ILE A 207 -2.47 7.66 -5.56
CA ILE A 207 -1.76 7.52 -6.84
C ILE A 207 -2.22 6.24 -7.57
N ASP A 208 -2.18 5.10 -6.88
CA ASP A 208 -2.48 3.79 -7.45
C ASP A 208 -3.97 3.68 -7.87
N ASP A 209 -4.90 4.09 -6.99
CA ASP A 209 -6.34 4.06 -7.29
C ASP A 209 -6.67 4.95 -8.50
N ASN A 210 -6.10 6.16 -8.57
CA ASN A 210 -6.36 7.04 -9.70
C ASN A 210 -5.73 6.54 -11.01
N SER A 211 -4.51 5.98 -10.98
CA SER A 211 -3.90 5.36 -12.15
C SER A 211 -4.77 4.23 -12.73
N VAL A 212 -5.33 3.40 -11.85
CA VAL A 212 -6.25 2.32 -12.24
C VAL A 212 -7.56 2.90 -12.80
N LEU A 213 -8.16 3.88 -12.12
CA LEU A 213 -9.40 4.51 -12.59
C LEU A 213 -9.22 5.17 -13.96
N THR A 214 -8.15 5.96 -14.14
CA THR A 214 -7.82 6.59 -15.42
C THR A 214 -7.63 5.57 -16.54
N SER A 215 -7.02 4.42 -16.25
CA SER A 215 -6.90 3.33 -17.23
C SER A 215 -8.27 2.84 -17.71
N TYR A 216 -9.24 2.65 -16.82
CA TYR A 216 -10.61 2.26 -17.20
C TYR A 216 -11.40 3.38 -17.87
N GLN A 217 -11.21 4.64 -17.46
CA GLN A 217 -11.79 5.78 -18.16
C GLN A 217 -11.37 5.81 -19.63
N LYS A 218 -10.08 5.61 -19.91
CA LYS A 218 -9.56 5.52 -21.29
C LYS A 218 -10.18 4.38 -22.07
N ILE A 219 -10.34 3.20 -21.45
CA ILE A 219 -10.98 2.03 -22.08
C ILE A 219 -12.41 2.36 -22.52
N TYR A 220 -13.16 3.14 -21.74
CA TYR A 220 -14.50 3.59 -22.14
C TYR A 220 -14.50 4.42 -23.42
N TYR A 221 -13.63 5.42 -23.52
CA TYR A 221 -13.54 6.25 -24.73
C TYR A 221 -12.91 5.49 -25.90
N GLN A 222 -12.03 4.52 -25.63
CA GLN A 222 -11.52 3.60 -26.64
C GLN A 222 -12.64 2.72 -27.21
N TRP A 223 -13.61 2.33 -26.37
CA TRP A 223 -14.81 1.61 -26.80
C TRP A 223 -15.64 2.44 -27.78
N ILE A 224 -15.94 3.69 -27.42
CA ILE A 224 -16.68 4.62 -28.28
C ILE A 224 -15.91 4.85 -29.59
N MET A 225 -14.61 5.10 -29.51
CA MET A 225 -13.75 5.32 -30.68
C MET A 225 -13.78 4.13 -31.65
N ALA A 226 -13.62 2.90 -31.14
CA ALA A 226 -13.65 1.70 -31.98
C ALA A 226 -14.98 1.56 -32.72
N ARG A 227 -16.11 1.88 -32.05
CA ARG A 227 -17.43 1.88 -32.69
C ARG A 227 -17.58 2.96 -33.75
N LYS A 228 -17.15 4.19 -33.46
CA LYS A 228 -17.16 5.29 -34.43
C LYS A 228 -16.31 4.97 -35.67
N LEU A 229 -15.17 4.32 -35.51
CA LEU A 229 -14.34 3.84 -36.62
C LEU A 229 -15.04 2.75 -37.44
N ILE A 230 -15.68 1.76 -36.80
CA ILE A 230 -16.46 0.73 -37.51
C ILE A 230 -17.60 1.38 -38.30
N ALA A 231 -18.32 2.34 -37.70
CA ALA A 231 -19.40 3.06 -38.36
C ALA A 231 -18.89 3.86 -39.58
N LEU A 232 -17.78 4.59 -39.42
CA LEU A 232 -17.09 5.29 -40.50
C LEU A 232 -16.74 4.34 -41.65
N TYR A 233 -16.01 3.25 -41.38
CA TYR A 233 -15.61 2.33 -42.44
C TYR A 233 -16.79 1.60 -43.08
N ASN A 234 -17.88 1.31 -42.35
CA ASN A 234 -19.09 0.77 -42.94
C ASN A 234 -19.77 1.75 -43.91
N GLU A 235 -19.78 3.05 -43.61
CA GLU A 235 -20.20 4.08 -44.57
C GLU A 235 -19.32 4.06 -45.82
N MET A 236 -18.00 4.06 -45.64
CA MET A 236 -17.05 4.08 -46.76
C MET A 236 -17.09 2.81 -47.62
N ILE A 237 -17.32 1.64 -47.03
CA ILE A 237 -17.53 0.38 -47.75
C ILE A 237 -18.80 0.45 -48.61
N ARG A 238 -19.90 1.00 -48.07
CA ARG A 238 -21.15 1.17 -48.83
C ARG A 238 -20.93 2.10 -50.03
N GLU A 239 -20.26 3.22 -49.82
CA GLU A 239 -19.94 4.16 -50.90
C GLU A 239 -18.97 3.58 -51.93
N ALA A 240 -17.95 2.85 -51.48
CA ALA A 240 -16.96 2.20 -52.33
C ALA A 240 -17.60 1.12 -53.20
N ARG A 241 -18.49 0.29 -52.65
CA ARG A 241 -19.24 -0.72 -53.43
C ARG A 241 -20.16 -0.08 -54.47
N SER A 242 -20.82 1.03 -54.12
CA SER A 242 -21.64 1.78 -55.08
C SER A 242 -20.78 2.33 -56.22
N PHE A 243 -19.60 2.86 -55.89
CA PHE A 243 -18.65 3.35 -56.88
C PHE A 243 -18.09 2.22 -57.75
N GLU A 244 -17.63 1.12 -57.16
CA GLU A 244 -17.16 -0.09 -57.83
C GLU A 244 -18.21 -0.63 -58.82
N ASN A 245 -19.49 -0.68 -58.44
CA ASN A 245 -20.57 -1.09 -59.34
C ASN A 245 -20.75 -0.15 -60.54
N GLN A 246 -20.57 1.17 -60.35
CA GLN A 246 -20.62 2.14 -61.46
C GLN A 246 -19.44 1.95 -62.42
N VAL A 247 -18.27 1.66 -61.86
CA VAL A 247 -17.02 1.42 -62.60
C VAL A 247 -17.12 0.10 -63.37
N TYR A 248 -17.63 -0.96 -62.75
CA TYR A 248 -17.89 -2.25 -63.38
C TYR A 248 -18.78 -2.13 -64.62
N LYS A 249 -19.88 -1.37 -64.54
CA LYS A 249 -20.76 -1.12 -65.69
C LYS A 249 -20.01 -0.46 -66.85
N ARG A 250 -19.19 0.55 -66.55
CA ARG A 250 -18.37 1.24 -67.56
C ARG A 250 -17.31 0.31 -68.16
N TYR A 251 -16.72 -0.57 -67.35
CA TYR A 251 -15.77 -1.57 -67.82
C TYR A 251 -16.44 -2.58 -68.76
N THR A 252 -17.61 -3.12 -68.40
CA THR A 252 -18.37 -4.05 -69.27
C THR A 252 -18.85 -3.41 -70.57
N SER A 253 -19.02 -2.09 -70.59
CA SER A 253 -19.34 -1.32 -71.80
C SER A 253 -18.09 -0.88 -72.59
N GLY A 254 -16.88 -1.26 -72.18
CA GLY A 254 -15.62 -0.92 -72.84
C GLY A 254 -15.19 0.54 -72.70
N VAL A 255 -15.80 1.31 -71.79
CA VAL A 255 -15.53 2.74 -71.59
C VAL A 255 -14.30 2.98 -70.71
N ILE A 256 -13.94 2.00 -69.88
CA ILE A 256 -12.75 2.04 -69.03
C ILE A 256 -12.02 0.70 -69.10
N ASP A 257 -10.75 0.72 -68.76
CA ASP A 257 -9.86 -0.44 -68.69
C ASP A 257 -10.13 -1.32 -67.45
N ASN A 258 -9.61 -2.55 -67.48
CA ASN A 258 -9.74 -3.48 -66.35
C ASN A 258 -8.98 -2.97 -65.12
N ASP A 259 -7.83 -2.32 -65.29
CA ASP A 259 -6.98 -1.89 -64.17
C ASP A 259 -7.72 -0.85 -63.31
N SER A 260 -8.41 0.09 -63.95
CA SER A 260 -9.37 1.02 -63.35
C SER A 260 -10.43 0.31 -62.48
N TYR A 261 -11.01 -0.79 -62.98
CA TYR A 261 -11.98 -1.59 -62.22
C TYR A 261 -11.32 -2.32 -61.04
N GLN A 262 -10.16 -2.95 -61.24
CA GLN A 262 -9.42 -3.61 -60.16
C GLN A 262 -8.97 -2.62 -59.08
N ASN A 263 -8.63 -1.38 -59.45
CA ASN A 263 -8.29 -0.32 -58.51
C ASN A 263 -9.50 0.07 -57.63
N ALA A 264 -10.70 0.19 -58.22
CA ALA A 264 -11.92 0.46 -57.47
C ALA A 264 -12.25 -0.70 -56.49
N LYS A 265 -12.09 -1.95 -56.93
CA LYS A 265 -12.24 -3.12 -56.07
C LYS A 265 -11.22 -3.16 -54.93
N ARG A 266 -9.95 -2.84 -55.23
CA ARG A 266 -8.87 -2.73 -54.22
C ARG A 266 -9.22 -1.70 -53.15
N GLN A 267 -9.81 -0.57 -53.52
CA GLN A 267 -10.27 0.44 -52.56
C GLN A 267 -11.32 -0.13 -51.59
N THR A 268 -12.33 -0.83 -52.10
CA THR A 268 -13.33 -1.49 -51.25
C THR A 268 -12.67 -2.45 -50.25
N LEU A 269 -11.70 -3.25 -50.71
CA LEU A 269 -10.96 -4.18 -49.86
C LEU A 269 -10.14 -3.47 -48.77
N LYS A 270 -9.52 -2.32 -49.07
CA LYS A 270 -8.81 -1.51 -48.05
C LYS A 270 -9.73 -1.03 -46.94
N TYR A 271 -10.95 -0.61 -47.26
CA TYR A 271 -11.91 -0.22 -46.23
C TYR A 271 -12.41 -1.39 -45.39
N ILE A 272 -12.58 -2.57 -46.00
CA ILE A 272 -12.89 -3.81 -45.28
C ILE A 272 -11.77 -4.15 -44.30
N GLU A 273 -10.51 -4.11 -44.73
CA GLU A 273 -9.36 -4.36 -43.86
C GLU A 273 -9.32 -3.38 -42.67
N ALA A 274 -9.57 -2.09 -42.91
CA ALA A 274 -9.58 -1.07 -41.87
C ALA A 274 -10.74 -1.24 -40.87
N ARG A 275 -11.92 -1.65 -41.36
CA ARG A 275 -13.05 -2.06 -40.51
C ARG A 275 -12.67 -3.25 -39.64
N ASP A 276 -12.08 -4.30 -40.22
CA ASP A 276 -11.74 -5.54 -39.49
C ASP A 276 -10.69 -5.27 -38.40
N LYS A 277 -9.74 -4.37 -38.64
CA LYS A 277 -8.81 -3.87 -37.61
C LYS A 277 -9.56 -3.16 -36.47
N SER A 278 -10.58 -2.36 -36.79
CA SER A 278 -11.40 -1.65 -35.81
C SER A 278 -12.29 -2.61 -35.01
N GLU A 279 -12.82 -3.66 -35.65
CA GLU A 279 -13.54 -4.75 -34.96
C GLU A 279 -12.62 -5.54 -34.01
N LEU A 280 -11.36 -5.77 -34.39
CA LEU A 280 -10.37 -6.39 -33.51
C LEU A 280 -10.09 -5.51 -32.29
N MET A 281 -9.96 -4.19 -32.48
CA MET A 281 -9.81 -3.22 -31.38
C MET A 281 -11.02 -3.27 -30.44
N LEU A 282 -12.25 -3.26 -30.98
CA LEU A 282 -13.47 -3.41 -30.19
C LEU A 282 -13.47 -4.73 -29.40
N LYS A 283 -13.10 -5.86 -30.02
CA LYS A 283 -13.01 -7.15 -29.34
C LYS A 283 -12.02 -7.13 -28.17
N LYS A 284 -10.87 -6.46 -28.31
CA LYS A 284 -9.90 -6.29 -27.22
C LYS A 284 -10.47 -5.47 -26.07
N VAL A 285 -11.13 -4.35 -26.38
CA VAL A 285 -11.79 -3.50 -25.38
C VAL A 285 -12.87 -4.29 -24.63
N MET A 286 -13.74 -5.01 -25.35
CA MET A 286 -14.80 -5.83 -24.75
C MET A 286 -14.22 -6.89 -23.81
N ARG A 287 -13.12 -7.58 -24.20
CA ARG A 287 -12.46 -8.55 -23.31
C ARG A 287 -11.95 -7.93 -22.02
N ASN A 288 -11.45 -6.69 -22.05
CA ASN A 288 -10.95 -6.00 -20.86
C ASN A 288 -12.08 -5.61 -19.89
N ILE A 289 -13.29 -5.37 -20.38
CA ILE A 289 -14.43 -4.92 -19.56
C ILE A 289 -15.42 -6.04 -19.22
N GLN A 290 -15.35 -7.19 -19.89
CA GLN A 290 -16.30 -8.29 -19.78
C GLN A 290 -16.51 -8.79 -18.34
N PHE A 291 -15.46 -8.77 -17.53
CA PHE A 291 -15.56 -9.16 -16.11
C PHE A 291 -16.48 -8.22 -15.32
N PHE A 292 -16.46 -6.92 -15.63
CA PHE A 292 -17.23 -5.89 -14.93
C PHE A 292 -18.62 -5.67 -15.54
N ILE A 293 -18.76 -6.03 -16.81
CA ILE A 293 -19.94 -5.79 -17.64
C ILE A 293 -20.24 -7.10 -18.40
N PRO A 294 -20.92 -8.05 -17.74
CA PRO A 294 -21.16 -9.38 -18.31
C PRO A 294 -22.29 -9.38 -19.35
N GLU A 295 -23.08 -8.31 -19.46
CA GLU A 295 -24.24 -8.27 -20.35
C GLU A 295 -23.84 -8.33 -21.83
N GLU A 296 -24.51 -9.22 -22.55
CA GLU A 296 -24.42 -9.28 -24.00
C GLU A 296 -25.22 -8.12 -24.63
N ASN A 297 -24.75 -7.59 -25.77
CA ASN A 297 -25.38 -6.48 -26.51
C ASN A 297 -25.43 -5.11 -25.80
N ILE A 298 -24.47 -4.85 -24.92
CA ILE A 298 -24.27 -3.51 -24.34
C ILE A 298 -23.46 -2.60 -25.27
N GLN A 299 -23.72 -1.29 -25.23
CA GLN A 299 -23.05 -0.26 -26.04
C GLN A 299 -22.76 0.97 -25.18
N PRO A 300 -21.66 1.71 -25.43
CA PRO A 300 -21.40 2.93 -24.71
C PRO A 300 -22.34 4.04 -25.23
N ASN A 301 -22.59 5.04 -24.38
CA ASN A 301 -23.28 6.23 -24.83
C ASN A 301 -22.35 7.07 -25.71
N GLU A 302 -22.69 7.21 -26.99
CA GLU A 302 -21.86 8.00 -27.91
C GLU A 302 -21.90 9.51 -27.65
N GLU A 303 -22.91 10.01 -26.93
CA GLU A 303 -23.01 11.44 -26.58
C GLU A 303 -21.93 11.87 -25.59
N ASP A 304 -21.49 10.94 -24.72
CA ASP A 304 -20.43 11.18 -23.74
C ASP A 304 -19.11 11.58 -24.42
N TRP A 305 -18.89 11.14 -25.66
CA TRP A 305 -17.74 11.53 -26.46
C TRP A 305 -17.73 13.03 -26.75
N ASN A 306 -18.84 13.58 -27.23
CA ASN A 306 -18.93 14.98 -27.66
C ASN A 306 -18.79 15.90 -26.44
N GLN A 307 -19.53 15.60 -25.37
CA GLN A 307 -19.47 16.35 -24.12
C GLN A 307 -18.06 16.35 -23.52
N THR A 308 -17.42 15.19 -23.49
CA THR A 308 -16.07 15.07 -22.91
C THR A 308 -15.02 15.73 -23.80
N LEU A 309 -15.14 15.62 -25.13
CA LEU A 309 -14.25 16.31 -26.05
C LEU A 309 -14.34 17.83 -25.89
N GLU A 310 -15.56 18.39 -25.83
CA GLU A 310 -15.76 19.83 -25.62
C GLU A 310 -15.16 20.30 -24.29
N THR A 311 -15.38 19.54 -23.23
CA THR A 311 -14.79 19.84 -21.91
C THR A 311 -13.26 19.74 -21.96
N SER A 312 -12.72 18.74 -22.66
CA SER A 312 -11.28 18.48 -22.75
C SER A 312 -10.55 19.55 -23.57
N ILE A 313 -11.11 20.01 -24.69
CA ILE A 313 -10.52 21.07 -25.52
C ILE A 313 -10.38 22.38 -24.74
N ASN A 314 -11.35 22.66 -23.87
CA ASN A 314 -11.41 23.86 -23.03
C ASN A 314 -10.72 23.69 -21.67
N ALA A 315 -10.14 22.52 -21.38
CA ALA A 315 -9.41 22.28 -20.14
C ALA A 315 -8.17 23.18 -20.07
N LYS A 316 -7.85 23.62 -18.85
CA LYS A 316 -6.59 24.31 -18.54
C LYS A 316 -5.57 23.28 -18.09
N ILE A 317 -4.53 23.09 -18.89
CA ILE A 317 -3.37 22.27 -18.54
C ILE A 317 -2.22 23.23 -18.27
N ASP A 318 -1.76 23.26 -17.03
CA ASP A 318 -0.65 24.09 -16.58
C ASP A 318 0.45 23.25 -15.94
N ILE A 319 1.68 23.77 -15.95
CA ILE A 319 2.82 23.16 -15.25
C ILE A 319 2.68 23.47 -13.75
N VAL A 320 2.41 22.43 -12.97
CA VAL A 320 2.21 22.49 -11.51
C VAL A 320 3.52 22.13 -10.79
N PRO A 321 3.85 22.78 -9.66
CA PRO A 321 5.01 22.42 -8.87
C PRO A 321 4.97 20.96 -8.38
N PHE A 322 6.12 20.27 -8.42
CA PHE A 322 6.22 18.87 -8.01
C PHE A 322 5.67 18.59 -6.60
N LEU A 323 5.98 19.45 -5.63
CA LEU A 323 5.52 19.28 -4.25
C LEU A 323 4.00 19.47 -4.09
N GLU A 324 3.31 20.06 -5.06
CA GLU A 324 1.85 20.11 -5.06
C GLU A 324 1.22 18.83 -5.58
N SER A 325 1.99 17.87 -6.12
CA SER A 325 1.48 16.58 -6.57
C SER A 325 1.50 15.52 -5.46
N ALA A 326 0.62 14.51 -5.56
CA ALA A 326 0.61 13.38 -4.63
C ALA A 326 1.96 12.61 -4.64
N GLN A 327 2.57 12.50 -5.82
CA GLN A 327 3.89 11.87 -5.99
C GLN A 327 4.99 12.67 -5.29
N GLY A 328 4.98 13.99 -5.42
CA GLY A 328 5.96 14.85 -4.76
C GLY A 328 5.82 14.88 -3.24
N GLN A 329 4.59 14.92 -2.73
CA GLN A 329 4.33 14.74 -1.31
C GLN A 329 4.82 13.37 -0.82
N MET A 330 4.57 12.30 -1.56
CA MET A 330 5.03 10.95 -1.17
C MET A 330 6.55 10.87 -1.11
N ALA A 331 7.26 11.37 -2.13
CA ALA A 331 8.71 11.41 -2.18
C ALA A 331 9.28 12.25 -1.03
N TYR A 332 8.63 13.39 -0.73
CA TYR A 332 9.02 14.24 0.39
C TYR A 332 8.84 13.54 1.75
N GLN A 333 7.74 12.82 1.96
CA GLN A 333 7.51 12.05 3.20
C GLN A 333 8.55 10.93 3.36
N LEU A 334 8.96 10.27 2.27
CA LEU A 334 10.06 9.29 2.30
C LEU A 334 11.38 9.93 2.75
N LYS A 335 11.69 11.13 2.24
CA LYS A 335 12.88 11.89 2.63
C LYS A 335 12.85 12.25 4.13
N LEU A 336 11.75 12.84 4.61
CA LEU A 336 11.58 13.19 6.03
C LEU A 336 11.73 11.97 6.96
N ARG A 337 11.17 10.83 6.55
CA ARG A 337 11.30 9.57 7.28
C ARG A 337 12.77 9.14 7.42
N SER A 338 13.55 9.20 6.33
CA SER A 338 14.98 8.86 6.34
C SER A 338 15.83 9.84 7.16
N GLU A 339 15.55 11.14 7.07
CA GLU A 339 16.21 12.17 7.90
C GLU A 339 15.95 11.94 9.39
N TYR A 340 14.71 11.61 9.74
CA TYR A 340 14.33 11.29 11.11
C TYR A 340 15.07 10.04 11.62
N ALA A 341 15.19 9.00 10.80
CA ALA A 341 15.93 7.78 11.13
C ALA A 341 17.41 8.06 11.45
N ILE A 342 18.09 8.92 10.68
CA ILE A 342 19.46 9.35 11.01
C ILE A 342 19.52 10.03 12.37
N SER A 343 18.56 10.92 12.67
CA SER A 343 18.52 11.62 13.95
C SER A 343 18.40 10.64 15.13
N VAL A 344 17.69 9.52 14.94
CA VAL A 344 17.51 8.44 15.91
C VAL A 344 18.77 7.60 16.01
N MET A 345 19.40 7.22 14.90
CA MET A 345 20.67 6.48 14.92
C MET A 345 21.79 7.26 15.60
N LYS A 346 21.87 8.58 15.40
CA LYS A 346 22.77 9.47 16.16
C LYS A 346 22.53 9.41 17.66
N ASN A 347 21.28 9.36 18.10
CA ASN A 347 20.94 9.24 19.53
C ASN A 347 21.24 7.84 20.06
N ASN A 348 21.04 6.79 19.27
CA ASN A 348 21.33 5.41 19.63
C ASN A 348 22.84 5.16 19.85
N ALA A 349 23.69 5.93 19.16
CA ALA A 349 25.14 5.87 19.30
C ALA A 349 25.68 6.57 20.57
N LEU A 350 24.83 7.30 21.32
CA LEU A 350 25.23 7.92 22.59
C LEU A 350 25.42 6.86 23.69
N PRO A 351 26.25 7.15 24.71
CA PRO A 351 26.32 6.31 25.91
C PRO A 351 24.96 6.20 26.60
N ASP A 352 24.68 5.04 27.18
CA ASP A 352 23.53 4.87 28.06
C ASP A 352 23.83 5.49 29.41
N LEU A 353 23.02 6.46 29.82
CA LEU A 353 23.06 7.03 31.15
C LEU A 353 21.62 7.18 31.61
N SER A 354 21.30 6.49 32.70
CA SER A 354 19.95 6.42 33.25
C SER A 354 19.96 6.63 34.76
N ILE A 355 18.98 7.37 35.27
CA ILE A 355 18.66 7.42 36.71
C ILE A 355 17.78 6.23 37.02
N VAL A 356 18.21 5.38 37.96
CA VAL A 356 17.47 4.18 38.36
C VAL A 356 17.14 4.28 39.84
N GLY A 357 15.86 4.08 40.16
CA GLY A 357 15.36 3.95 41.52
C GLY A 357 14.63 2.64 41.68
N SER A 358 14.81 1.97 42.82
CA SER A 358 14.01 0.81 43.19
C SER A 358 13.75 0.77 44.68
N VAL A 359 12.56 0.33 45.06
CA VAL A 359 12.19 0.02 46.45
C VAL A 359 11.62 -1.39 46.45
N SER A 360 12.17 -2.25 47.31
CA SER A 360 11.65 -3.59 47.54
C SER A 360 11.33 -3.79 49.01
N LEU A 361 10.15 -4.34 49.26
CA LEU A 361 9.76 -4.87 50.54
C LEU A 361 9.87 -6.40 50.46
N SER A 362 10.54 -7.05 51.39
CA SER A 362 10.69 -8.51 51.43
C SER A 362 10.74 -9.07 52.85
N SER A 363 10.71 -10.40 52.97
CA SER A 363 10.99 -11.12 54.22
C SER A 363 11.50 -12.52 53.88
N LEU A 364 12.18 -13.16 54.83
CA LEU A 364 12.49 -14.58 54.81
C LEU A 364 11.83 -15.21 56.03
N ASP A 365 10.84 -16.07 55.81
CA ASP A 365 9.97 -16.57 56.87
C ASP A 365 9.64 -18.05 56.67
N ASP A 366 9.41 -18.79 57.76
CA ASP A 366 8.99 -20.18 57.78
C ASP A 366 7.48 -20.35 58.09
N SER A 367 6.77 -19.27 58.42
CA SER A 367 5.41 -19.25 58.95
C SER A 367 4.29 -19.76 58.01
N GLY A 368 4.59 -19.97 56.73
CA GLY A 368 3.65 -20.46 55.71
C GLY A 368 3.56 -19.56 54.48
N TYR A 369 3.14 -20.13 53.35
CA TYR A 369 3.08 -19.44 52.04
C TYR A 369 2.34 -18.09 52.08
N PHE A 370 1.11 -18.07 52.62
CA PHE A 370 0.31 -16.84 52.68
C PHE A 370 0.66 -15.94 53.87
N LYS A 371 1.12 -16.53 54.98
CA LYS A 371 1.44 -15.78 56.20
C LYS A 371 2.73 -14.97 56.05
N SER A 372 3.68 -15.44 55.24
CA SER A 372 4.93 -14.72 55.02
C SER A 372 4.75 -13.32 54.41
N PHE A 373 3.66 -13.06 53.68
CA PHE A 373 3.35 -11.70 53.19
C PHE A 373 3.08 -10.71 54.33
N SER A 374 2.51 -11.16 55.45
CA SER A 374 2.26 -10.31 56.62
C SER A 374 3.49 -10.03 57.46
N THR A 375 4.60 -10.74 57.24
CA THR A 375 5.86 -10.57 57.98
C THR A 375 6.90 -9.77 57.19
N MET A 376 6.52 -9.26 56.02
CA MET A 376 7.31 -8.36 55.17
C MET A 376 7.69 -7.08 55.91
N THR A 377 8.93 -7.02 56.38
CA THR A 377 9.47 -5.88 57.15
C THR A 377 10.81 -5.39 56.63
N ASN A 378 11.50 -6.16 55.79
CA ASN A 378 12.78 -5.75 55.22
C ASN A 378 12.53 -4.81 54.04
N VAL A 379 12.85 -3.54 54.23
CA VAL A 379 12.77 -2.51 53.19
C VAL A 379 14.17 -2.28 52.64
N ASP A 380 14.38 -2.64 51.37
CA ASP A 380 15.58 -2.34 50.62
C ASP A 380 15.27 -1.25 49.59
N TYR A 381 16.08 -0.20 49.54
CA TYR A 381 15.93 0.86 48.55
C TYR A 381 17.27 1.14 47.87
N PHE A 382 17.20 1.54 46.61
CA PHE A 382 18.34 1.90 45.80
C PHE A 382 17.98 3.09 44.91
N VAL A 383 18.85 4.09 44.87
CA VAL A 383 18.79 5.18 43.90
C VAL A 383 20.20 5.40 43.40
N GLY A 384 20.39 5.35 42.09
CA GLY A 384 21.71 5.45 41.50
C GLY A 384 21.70 5.85 40.03
N LEU A 385 22.88 6.15 39.53
CA LEU A 385 23.12 6.35 38.11
C LEU A 385 23.68 5.07 37.51
N MET A 386 23.11 4.63 36.40
CA MET A 386 23.61 3.52 35.61
C MET A 386 24.21 4.06 34.32
N PHE A 387 25.51 3.88 34.14
CA PHE A 387 26.24 4.28 32.94
C PHE A 387 26.74 3.06 32.18
N SER A 388 26.54 3.03 30.87
CA SER A 388 27.06 1.99 29.98
C SER A 388 27.54 2.58 28.66
N TYR A 389 28.79 2.28 28.30
CA TYR A 389 29.40 2.73 27.05
C TYR A 389 30.06 1.54 26.32
N PRO A 390 29.57 1.17 25.13
CA PRO A 390 30.15 0.07 24.38
C PRO A 390 31.49 0.50 23.75
N ILE A 391 32.60 -0.04 24.25
CA ILE A 391 33.94 0.19 23.68
C ILE A 391 34.06 -0.51 22.32
N GLY A 392 34.53 0.21 21.29
CA GLY A 392 34.71 -0.30 19.94
C GLY A 392 33.54 -0.05 18.99
N GLY A 393 32.29 0.00 19.49
CA GLY A 393 31.12 0.62 18.84
C GLY A 393 30.82 0.31 17.36
N ARG A 394 31.32 -0.81 16.81
CA ARG A 394 31.27 -1.07 15.36
C ARG A 394 29.85 -1.18 14.82
N ASP A 395 28.93 -1.79 15.58
CA ASP A 395 27.51 -1.92 15.22
C ASP A 395 26.81 -0.57 15.11
N ALA A 396 27.01 0.33 16.09
CA ALA A 396 26.43 1.67 16.07
C ALA A 396 26.96 2.50 14.90
N LYS A 397 28.26 2.38 14.60
CA LYS A 397 28.87 3.02 13.43
C LYS A 397 28.29 2.47 12.12
N ALA A 398 28.20 1.15 11.97
CA ALA A 398 27.62 0.53 10.78
C ALA A 398 26.17 0.97 10.54
N LYS A 399 25.32 0.94 11.58
CA LYS A 399 23.93 1.42 11.51
C LYS A 399 23.82 2.90 11.11
N MET A 400 24.78 3.73 11.53
CA MET A 400 24.84 5.14 11.16
C MET A 400 25.22 5.32 9.68
N GLU A 401 26.21 4.57 9.19
CA GLU A 401 26.59 4.56 7.77
C GLU A 401 25.45 4.03 6.90
N ASP A 402 24.76 2.96 7.31
CA ASP A 402 23.59 2.41 6.63
C ASP A 402 22.47 3.46 6.52
N ALA A 403 22.22 4.21 7.59
CA ALA A 403 21.23 5.28 7.59
C ALA A 403 21.63 6.45 6.66
N TYR A 404 22.91 6.80 6.58
CA TYR A 404 23.40 7.81 5.63
C TYR A 404 23.27 7.32 4.18
N ALA A 405 23.64 6.07 3.90
CA ALA A 405 23.46 5.46 2.59
C ALA A 405 21.97 5.45 2.19
N ALA A 406 21.07 5.09 3.11
CA ALA A 406 19.64 5.12 2.89
C ALA A 406 19.11 6.54 2.61
N LEU A 407 19.55 7.57 3.35
CA LEU A 407 19.19 8.95 3.06
C LEU A 407 19.70 9.40 1.68
N ASN A 408 20.94 9.08 1.33
CA ASN A 408 21.50 9.41 0.02
C ASN A 408 20.70 8.75 -1.11
N ALA A 409 20.33 7.48 -0.95
CA ALA A 409 19.50 6.77 -1.91
C ALA A 409 18.11 7.41 -2.05
N VAL A 410 17.45 7.74 -0.93
CA VAL A 410 16.13 8.39 -0.95
C VAL A 410 16.19 9.81 -1.51
N THR A 411 17.28 10.55 -1.26
CA THR A 411 17.47 11.89 -1.84
C THR A 411 17.68 11.83 -3.34
N ALA A 412 18.50 10.90 -3.82
CA ALA A 412 18.67 10.67 -5.26
C ALA A 412 17.36 10.21 -5.92
N ASP A 413 16.57 9.37 -5.26
CA ASP A 413 15.26 8.95 -5.76
C ASP A 413 14.26 10.11 -5.78
N PHE A 414 14.27 10.99 -4.77
CA PHE A 414 13.48 12.23 -4.77
C PHE A 414 13.81 13.11 -5.99
N ASP A 415 15.09 13.33 -6.27
CA ASP A 415 15.52 14.15 -7.42
C ASP A 415 15.16 13.48 -8.76
N ARG A 416 15.23 12.14 -8.82
CA ARG A 416 14.80 11.36 -9.99
C ARG A 416 13.29 11.51 -10.22
N VAL A 417 12.48 11.30 -9.19
CA VAL A 417 11.01 11.41 -9.29
C VAL A 417 10.59 12.84 -9.64
N ASN A 418 11.24 13.85 -9.07
CA ASN A 418 11.00 15.26 -9.43
C ASN A 418 11.26 15.50 -10.93
N ARG A 419 12.41 15.04 -11.45
CA ARG A 419 12.73 15.16 -12.88
C ARG A 419 11.75 14.39 -13.77
N ASP A 420 11.40 13.17 -13.38
CA ASP A 420 10.46 12.34 -14.13
C ASP A 420 9.08 13.01 -14.18
N PHE A 421 8.64 13.63 -13.07
CA PHE A 421 7.42 14.42 -13.00
C PHE A 421 7.48 15.65 -13.93
N ASP A 422 8.56 16.44 -13.87
CA ASP A 422 8.74 17.62 -14.73
C ASP A 422 8.69 17.27 -16.22
N VAL A 423 9.30 16.13 -16.61
CA VAL A 423 9.24 15.61 -17.98
C VAL A 423 7.82 15.19 -18.34
N GLN A 424 7.12 14.46 -17.45
CA GLN A 424 5.76 13.98 -17.71
C GLN A 424 4.76 15.13 -17.87
N ILE A 425 4.76 16.09 -16.95
CA ILE A 425 3.83 17.22 -16.99
C ILE A 425 4.11 18.12 -18.20
N GLY A 426 5.38 18.36 -18.53
CA GLY A 426 5.77 19.09 -19.74
C GLY A 426 5.33 18.36 -21.01
N THR A 427 5.47 17.03 -21.05
CA THR A 427 5.01 16.21 -22.18
C THR A 427 3.50 16.33 -22.36
N TYR A 428 2.70 16.23 -21.29
CA TYR A 428 1.25 16.38 -21.40
C TYR A 428 0.82 17.77 -21.87
N TYR A 429 1.51 18.82 -21.42
CA TYR A 429 1.28 20.19 -21.88
C TYR A 429 1.56 20.32 -23.39
N ASP A 430 2.75 19.90 -23.83
CA ASP A 430 3.17 20.00 -25.23
C ASP A 430 2.29 19.15 -26.16
N GLU A 431 1.96 17.92 -25.75
CA GLU A 431 1.07 17.03 -26.49
C GLU A 431 -0.33 17.63 -26.62
N PHE A 432 -0.90 18.18 -25.55
CA PHE A 432 -2.23 18.77 -25.57
C PHE A 432 -2.33 19.94 -26.55
N GLU A 433 -1.38 20.88 -26.48
CA GLU A 433 -1.36 22.04 -27.37
C GLU A 433 -1.09 21.63 -28.82
N ALA A 434 -0.19 20.68 -29.05
CA ALA A 434 0.06 20.12 -30.38
C ALA A 434 -1.20 19.44 -30.95
N TYR A 435 -1.86 18.58 -30.18
CA TYR A 435 -3.06 17.86 -30.61
C TYR A 435 -4.22 18.79 -30.90
N LYS A 436 -4.43 19.87 -30.13
CA LYS A 436 -5.44 20.90 -30.43
C LYS A 436 -5.19 21.56 -31.78
N LYS A 437 -3.95 21.98 -32.03
CA LYS A 437 -3.57 22.58 -33.33
C LYS A 437 -3.73 21.59 -34.47
N MET A 438 -3.32 20.33 -34.27
CA MET A 438 -3.47 19.27 -35.26
C MET A 438 -4.94 18.96 -35.54
N LEU A 439 -5.80 18.96 -34.53
CA LEU A 439 -7.24 18.75 -34.66
C LEU A 439 -7.85 19.80 -35.59
N GLU A 440 -7.57 21.08 -35.37
CA GLU A 440 -8.08 22.17 -36.23
C GLU A 440 -7.56 22.07 -37.66
N ASN A 441 -6.26 21.82 -37.84
CA ASN A 441 -5.68 21.63 -39.17
C ASN A 441 -6.32 20.42 -39.90
N LYS A 442 -6.55 19.32 -39.17
CA LYS A 442 -7.15 18.10 -39.73
C LYS A 442 -8.63 18.32 -40.10
N LYS A 443 -9.38 19.12 -39.34
CA LYS A 443 -10.75 19.53 -39.72
C LYS A 443 -10.75 20.31 -41.05
N LEU A 444 -9.82 21.26 -41.22
CA LEU A 444 -9.68 22.02 -42.46
C LEU A 444 -9.29 21.12 -43.64
N GLU A 445 -8.37 20.18 -43.42
CA GLU A 445 -7.95 19.19 -44.42
C GLU A 445 -9.13 18.32 -44.87
N VAL A 446 -9.93 17.79 -43.94
CA VAL A 446 -11.14 17.01 -44.26
C VAL A 446 -12.09 17.83 -45.15
N ASN A 447 -12.34 19.09 -44.81
CA ASN A 447 -13.20 19.96 -45.61
C ASN A 447 -12.64 20.22 -47.01
N ALA A 448 -11.33 20.43 -47.14
CA ALA A 448 -10.66 20.61 -48.42
C ALA A 448 -10.75 19.35 -49.30
N ILE A 449 -10.52 18.16 -48.72
CA ILE A 449 -10.63 16.88 -49.44
C ILE A 449 -12.07 16.63 -49.89
N VAL A 450 -13.07 16.90 -49.04
CA VAL A 450 -14.50 16.78 -49.42
C VAL A 450 -14.83 17.69 -50.61
N SER A 451 -14.39 18.95 -50.57
CA SER A 451 -14.57 19.89 -51.68
C SER A 451 -13.88 19.41 -52.97
N ARG A 452 -12.66 18.86 -52.85
CA ARG A 452 -11.91 18.26 -53.96
C ARG A 452 -12.67 17.08 -54.57
N ILE A 453 -13.16 16.15 -53.76
CA ILE A 453 -13.94 14.98 -54.21
C ILE A 453 -15.19 15.40 -54.97
N ASN A 454 -15.92 16.41 -54.46
CA ASN A 454 -17.12 16.93 -55.14
C ASN A 454 -16.79 17.45 -56.55
N THR A 455 -15.70 18.21 -56.68
CA THR A 455 -15.22 18.73 -57.97
C THR A 455 -14.73 17.60 -58.88
N GLN A 456 -13.99 16.64 -58.36
CA GLN A 456 -13.46 15.51 -59.11
C GLN A 456 -14.59 14.58 -59.62
N ASN A 457 -15.61 14.32 -58.80
CA ASN A 457 -16.81 13.58 -59.22
C ASN A 457 -17.51 14.27 -60.39
N ALA A 458 -17.60 15.60 -60.39
CA ALA A 458 -18.18 16.35 -61.52
C ALA A 458 -17.34 16.20 -62.80
N LYS A 459 -16.01 16.33 -62.72
CA LYS A 459 -15.09 16.16 -63.86
C LYS A 459 -15.07 14.74 -64.40
N PHE A 460 -15.13 13.73 -63.53
CA PHE A 460 -15.18 12.32 -63.92
C PHE A 460 -16.47 11.94 -64.65
N ARG A 461 -17.61 12.54 -64.26
CA ARG A 461 -18.87 12.37 -65.00
C ARG A 461 -18.76 12.92 -66.43
N GLN A 462 -17.90 13.90 -66.67
CA GLN A 462 -17.62 14.46 -67.99
C GLN A 462 -16.50 13.72 -68.74
N GLY A 463 -15.91 12.67 -68.17
CA GLY A 463 -14.77 11.95 -68.76
C GLY A 463 -13.45 12.72 -68.76
N ARG A 464 -13.35 13.81 -67.96
CA ARG A 464 -12.20 14.73 -67.94
C ARG A 464 -11.19 14.42 -66.84
N LEU A 465 -11.37 13.30 -66.13
CA LEU A 465 -10.55 12.92 -64.99
C LEU A 465 -10.34 11.40 -64.96
N PRO A 466 -9.12 10.91 -64.74
CA PRO A 466 -8.88 9.50 -64.48
C PRO A 466 -9.58 9.03 -63.20
N ILE A 467 -9.98 7.76 -63.17
CA ILE A 467 -10.66 7.17 -62.01
C ILE A 467 -9.75 7.14 -60.76
N ASP A 468 -8.46 6.91 -60.97
CA ASP A 468 -7.48 6.74 -59.89
C ASP A 468 -7.37 8.00 -59.02
N GLU A 469 -7.55 9.18 -59.60
CA GLU A 469 -7.57 10.43 -58.84
C GLU A 469 -8.73 10.50 -57.84
N ILE A 470 -9.90 9.96 -58.19
CA ILE A 470 -11.05 9.91 -57.28
C ILE A 470 -10.84 8.85 -56.20
N ILE A 471 -10.32 7.69 -56.60
CA ILE A 471 -10.02 6.59 -55.68
C ILE A 471 -9.05 7.08 -54.61
N ASN A 472 -7.95 7.73 -55.01
CA ASN A 472 -6.96 8.28 -54.10
C ASN A 472 -7.58 9.34 -53.19
N ALA A 473 -8.34 10.30 -53.74
CA ALA A 473 -8.96 11.33 -52.90
C ALA A 473 -9.93 10.78 -51.86
N ARG A 474 -10.68 9.73 -52.18
CA ARG A 474 -11.57 9.05 -51.23
C ARG A 474 -10.80 8.23 -50.18
N LEU A 475 -9.67 7.63 -50.55
CA LEU A 475 -8.77 6.98 -49.59
C LEU A 475 -8.19 8.02 -48.62
N ASP A 476 -7.74 9.17 -49.13
CA ASP A 476 -7.24 10.29 -48.31
C ASP A 476 -8.33 10.77 -47.33
N LEU A 477 -9.59 10.91 -47.79
CA LEU A 477 -10.70 11.31 -46.92
C LEU A 477 -10.93 10.31 -45.78
N ALA A 478 -10.84 9.01 -46.07
CA ALA A 478 -11.02 7.95 -45.08
C ALA A 478 -9.99 8.07 -43.97
N GLN A 479 -8.73 8.19 -44.39
CA GLN A 479 -7.60 8.31 -43.51
C GLN A 479 -7.70 9.59 -42.68
N ALA A 480 -7.99 10.73 -43.31
CA ALA A 480 -8.12 12.02 -42.61
C ALA A 480 -9.26 12.00 -41.57
N ARG A 481 -10.40 11.37 -41.87
CA ARG A 481 -11.51 11.21 -40.91
C ARG A 481 -11.15 10.27 -39.75
N ALA A 482 -10.44 9.17 -40.03
CA ALA A 482 -9.98 8.26 -38.98
C ALA A 482 -8.92 8.92 -38.07
N GLU A 483 -7.99 9.68 -38.65
CA GLU A 483 -7.00 10.47 -37.91
C GLU A 483 -7.66 11.56 -37.06
N LEU A 484 -8.74 12.18 -37.55
CA LEU A 484 -9.52 13.15 -36.78
C LEU A 484 -10.12 12.52 -35.53
N LEU A 485 -10.72 11.32 -35.64
CA LEU A 485 -11.23 10.57 -34.49
C LEU A 485 -10.12 10.20 -33.50
N ASN A 486 -8.93 9.86 -34.01
CA ASN A 486 -7.77 9.56 -33.17
C ASN A 486 -7.27 10.81 -32.43
N LEU A 487 -7.20 11.97 -33.06
CA LEU A 487 -6.81 13.22 -32.39
C LEU A 487 -7.80 13.60 -31.28
N GLN A 488 -9.09 13.42 -31.52
CA GLN A 488 -10.12 13.62 -30.49
C GLN A 488 -9.91 12.69 -29.29
N TYR A 489 -9.67 11.40 -29.53
CA TYR A 489 -9.32 10.45 -28.47
C TYR A 489 -8.08 10.89 -27.69
N LEU A 490 -7.01 11.25 -28.39
CA LEU A 490 -5.75 11.65 -27.77
C LEU A 490 -5.94 12.86 -26.85
N ILE A 491 -6.68 13.89 -27.28
CA ILE A 491 -7.00 15.06 -26.44
C ILE A 491 -7.73 14.64 -25.16
N ILE A 492 -8.77 13.81 -25.29
CA ILE A 492 -9.53 13.29 -24.13
C ILE A 492 -8.60 12.55 -23.16
N THR A 493 -7.74 11.66 -23.68
CA THR A 493 -6.86 10.85 -22.84
C THR A 493 -5.73 11.64 -22.20
N THR A 494 -5.16 12.64 -22.89
CA THR A 494 -4.11 13.50 -22.33
C THR A 494 -4.65 14.33 -21.16
N VAL A 495 -5.89 14.83 -21.25
CA VAL A 495 -6.53 15.53 -20.12
C VAL A 495 -6.77 14.58 -18.94
N MET A 496 -7.17 13.33 -19.19
CA MET A 496 -7.33 12.34 -18.11
C MET A 496 -6.00 12.00 -17.43
N ASP A 497 -4.94 11.86 -18.21
CA ASP A 497 -3.59 11.60 -17.69
C ASP A 497 -3.07 12.77 -16.87
N TYR A 498 -3.21 13.98 -17.39
CA TYR A 498 -2.86 15.20 -16.67
C TYR A 498 -3.59 15.31 -15.33
N ASN A 499 -4.92 15.12 -15.34
CA ASN A 499 -5.72 15.15 -14.12
C ASN A 499 -5.30 14.06 -13.13
N SER A 500 -4.89 12.88 -13.61
CA SER A 500 -4.37 11.81 -12.76
C SER A 500 -2.99 12.11 -12.17
N LEU A 501 -2.22 13.01 -12.77
CA LEU A 501 -0.89 13.39 -12.29
C LEU A 501 -0.97 14.47 -11.21
N VAL A 502 -1.93 15.40 -11.32
CA VAL A 502 -2.02 16.65 -10.54
C VAL A 502 -3.00 16.59 -9.35
N LEU A 503 -3.64 15.44 -9.11
CA LEU A 503 -4.76 15.14 -8.18
C LEU A 503 -4.86 15.83 -6.80
N LEU A 504 -3.82 16.42 -6.24
CA LEU A 504 -3.95 17.23 -5.02
C LEU A 504 -4.48 18.65 -5.29
N ASN A 505 -4.51 19.09 -6.57
CA ASN A 505 -4.87 20.45 -6.98
C ASN A 505 -6.29 20.59 -7.56
N ASN A 506 -7.14 19.55 -7.48
CA ASN A 506 -8.53 19.57 -7.98
C ASN A 506 -9.57 19.35 -6.88
#